data_AF-A0A2S6S2M1-F1
#
_entry.id   AF-A0A2S6S2M1-F1
#
_cell.length_a   1.000
_cell.length_b   1.000
_cell.length_c   1.000
_cell.angle_alpha   90.00
_cell.angle_beta   90.00
_cell.angle_gamma   90.00
#
_symmetry.space_group_name_H-M   'P 1'
#
loop_
_entity.id
_entity.type
_entity.pdbx_description
1 polymer ?
#
loop_
_entity_poly.entity_id
_entity_poly.type
_entity_poly.pdbx_seq_one_letter_code
_entity_poly.pdbx_strand_id
1 'polypeptide(L)'
;MNKILTLINGKFKDSVSVLDRGLAYGDGFFETMQWFGKNNESLQGVEFWNRHFRRIIKSAKILKIKIPNKNIFAEYKKKILTVAQKKKIYEGILKIIITRGVGGRGYSYESNMKPTIIFIVFPNATSKRIESVNVKFCKSAISDNADISGLKHLNRLDSVRARSELKNKKIFEGIFTDNNENILEGTMTNIFFVKNKSLVTPSIKSSGINGIMREVILVYGKKFFTEIVIR
;
A
#
# COMPACT_ATOMS: atom_id res chain seq x y z
N MET A 1 23.69 -11.14 1.42
CA MET A 1 22.36 -10.47 1.32
C MET A 1 21.37 -11.28 2.14
N ASN A 2 20.67 -10.67 3.10
CA ASN A 2 19.62 -11.39 3.84
C ASN A 2 18.50 -11.76 2.86
N LYS A 3 18.28 -13.06 2.66
CA LYS A 3 17.28 -13.59 1.73
C LYS A 3 15.90 -13.04 2.13
N ILE A 4 15.23 -12.36 1.19
CA ILE A 4 13.85 -11.89 1.34
C ILE A 4 12.98 -13.09 1.72
N LEU A 5 12.15 -12.95 2.75
CA LEU A 5 11.21 -14.00 3.14
C LEU A 5 9.90 -13.78 2.40
N THR A 6 9.44 -14.82 1.73
CA THR A 6 8.23 -14.81 0.91
C THR A 6 7.36 -16.02 1.22
N LEU A 7 6.06 -15.78 1.38
CA LEU A 7 5.04 -16.81 1.59
C LEU A 7 3.94 -16.61 0.56
N ILE A 8 3.78 -17.56 -0.36
CA ILE A 8 2.83 -17.51 -1.48
C ILE A 8 1.79 -18.60 -1.27
N ASN A 9 0.52 -18.20 -1.11
CA ASN A 9 -0.60 -19.12 -0.85
C ASN A 9 -0.27 -20.12 0.28
N GLY A 10 0.32 -19.62 1.37
CA GLY A 10 0.65 -20.41 2.57
C GLY A 10 1.92 -21.25 2.50
N LYS A 11 2.65 -21.23 1.38
CA LYS A 11 3.89 -21.98 1.17
C LYS A 11 5.09 -21.04 0.99
N PHE A 12 6.24 -21.37 1.57
CA PHE A 12 7.46 -20.60 1.36
C PHE A 12 7.96 -20.85 -0.07
N LYS A 13 7.89 -19.81 -0.91
CA LYS A 13 8.22 -19.82 -2.34
C LYS A 13 8.70 -18.44 -2.74
N ASP A 14 9.60 -18.34 -3.70
CA ASP A 14 10.20 -17.08 -4.19
C ASP A 14 9.77 -16.71 -5.62
N SER A 15 8.88 -17.50 -6.23
CA SER A 15 8.40 -17.30 -7.59
C SER A 15 6.89 -17.46 -7.71
N VAL A 16 6.32 -16.73 -8.67
CA VAL A 16 4.94 -16.88 -9.17
C VAL A 16 4.98 -17.30 -10.62
N SER A 17 3.86 -17.81 -11.14
CA SER A 17 3.75 -18.12 -12.57
C SER A 17 3.84 -16.85 -13.41
N VAL A 18 4.52 -16.92 -14.55
CA VAL A 18 4.50 -15.86 -15.58
C VAL A 18 3.10 -15.64 -16.17
N LEU A 19 2.19 -16.59 -15.97
CA LEU A 19 0.79 -16.51 -16.36
C LEU A 19 -0.10 -15.85 -15.29
N ASP A 20 0.48 -15.33 -14.20
CA ASP A 20 -0.27 -14.58 -13.20
C ASP A 20 -0.74 -13.24 -13.78
N ARG A 21 -2.05 -12.96 -13.69
CA ARG A 21 -2.66 -11.76 -14.24
C ARG A 21 -2.17 -10.47 -13.59
N GLY A 22 -1.62 -10.54 -12.38
CA GLY A 22 -0.95 -9.40 -11.76
C GLY A 22 0.26 -8.93 -12.54
N LEU A 23 1.00 -9.85 -13.18
CA LEU A 23 2.13 -9.54 -14.05
C LEU A 23 1.67 -9.01 -15.41
N ALA A 24 0.67 -9.67 -16.01
CA ALA A 24 0.23 -9.33 -17.36
C ALA A 24 -0.57 -8.01 -17.45
N TYR A 25 -1.40 -7.71 -16.44
CA TYR A 25 -2.40 -6.64 -16.53
C TYR A 25 -2.50 -5.75 -15.29
N GLY A 26 -1.63 -5.95 -14.29
CA GLY A 26 -1.78 -5.27 -12.99
C GLY A 26 -3.09 -5.61 -12.28
N ASP A 27 -3.67 -6.79 -12.55
CA ASP A 27 -4.96 -7.25 -12.04
C ASP A 27 -4.86 -7.72 -10.58
N GLY A 28 -4.76 -6.73 -9.69
CA GLY A 28 -4.56 -6.94 -8.27
C GLY A 28 -4.32 -5.66 -7.49
N PHE A 29 -4.01 -5.82 -6.21
CA PHE A 29 -3.75 -4.74 -5.27
C PHE A 29 -2.75 -5.17 -4.20
N PHE A 30 -2.26 -4.21 -3.42
CA PHE A 30 -1.25 -4.48 -2.40
C PHE A 30 -1.40 -3.63 -1.15
N GLU A 31 -0.82 -4.14 -0.07
CA GLU A 31 -0.66 -3.48 1.21
C GLU A 31 0.81 -3.40 1.60
N THR A 32 1.17 -2.38 2.36
CA THR A 32 2.52 -2.17 2.87
C THR A 32 2.38 -1.65 4.29
N MET A 33 2.87 -2.43 5.25
CA MET A 33 2.67 -2.22 6.68
C MET A 33 4.00 -2.29 7.40
N GLN A 34 4.21 -1.39 8.35
CA GLN A 34 5.30 -1.55 9.30
C GLN A 34 4.98 -2.66 10.30
N TRP A 35 6.00 -3.38 10.73
CA TRP A 35 5.85 -4.37 11.78
C TRP A 35 7.06 -4.38 12.70
N PHE A 36 6.79 -4.76 13.94
CA PHE A 36 7.78 -4.86 15.00
C PHE A 36 7.49 -6.13 15.83
N GLY A 37 8.55 -6.86 16.14
CA GLY A 37 8.58 -7.93 17.11
C GLY A 37 9.35 -7.44 18.31
N LYS A 38 8.77 -7.53 19.50
CA LYS A 38 9.54 -7.35 20.73
C LYS A 38 10.51 -8.53 20.90
N ASN A 39 11.75 -8.25 21.32
CA ASN A 39 12.63 -9.29 21.83
C ASN A 39 11.97 -9.91 23.06
N ASN A 40 11.85 -11.24 23.05
CA ASN A 40 11.43 -12.10 24.16
C ASN A 40 10.01 -11.99 24.74
N GLU A 41 9.11 -11.13 24.25
CA GLU A 41 7.72 -11.16 24.74
C GLU A 41 6.69 -11.02 23.63
N SER A 42 5.73 -11.94 23.67
CA SER A 42 4.58 -12.11 22.80
C SER A 42 3.82 -10.80 22.52
N LEU A 43 4.11 -10.19 21.37
CA LEU A 43 3.14 -9.78 20.34
C LEU A 43 3.91 -9.23 19.13
N GLN A 44 3.80 -9.94 18.00
CA GLN A 44 4.21 -9.44 16.69
C GLN A 44 3.16 -8.43 16.24
N GLY A 45 3.47 -7.14 16.36
CA GLY A 45 2.59 -6.07 15.93
C GLY A 45 2.81 -5.78 14.45
N VAL A 46 1.76 -5.93 13.63
CA VAL A 46 1.72 -5.27 12.32
C VAL A 46 0.87 -4.03 12.50
N GLU A 47 1.45 -2.86 12.26
CA GLU A 47 0.82 -1.58 12.48
C GLU A 47 -0.48 -1.46 11.68
N PHE A 48 -1.53 -1.02 12.37
CA PHE A 48 -2.87 -0.84 11.82
C PHE A 48 -3.45 -2.06 11.06
N TRP A 49 -3.06 -3.29 11.41
CA TRP A 49 -3.46 -4.53 10.72
C TRP A 49 -4.97 -4.60 10.39
N ASN A 50 -5.83 -4.24 11.35
CA ASN A 50 -7.28 -4.28 11.13
C ASN A 50 -7.76 -3.25 10.08
N ARG A 51 -7.13 -2.07 10.00
CA ARG A 51 -7.45 -1.06 8.96
C ARG A 51 -6.96 -1.52 7.59
N HIS A 52 -5.73 -2.05 7.51
CA HIS A 52 -5.22 -2.66 6.29
C HIS A 52 -6.11 -3.81 5.81
N PHE A 53 -6.57 -4.69 6.71
CA PHE A 53 -7.45 -5.79 6.34
C PHE A 53 -8.84 -5.32 5.86
N ARG A 54 -9.40 -4.25 6.45
CA ARG A 54 -10.62 -3.63 5.90
C ARG A 54 -10.41 -3.10 4.49
N ARG A 55 -9.26 -2.46 4.22
CA ARG A 55 -8.90 -2.01 2.87
C ARG A 55 -8.71 -3.17 1.90
N ILE A 56 -8.12 -4.29 2.34
CA ILE A 56 -8.04 -5.54 1.55
C ILE A 56 -9.44 -6.02 1.14
N ILE A 57 -10.39 -6.10 2.08
CA ILE A 57 -11.76 -6.52 1.78
C ILE A 57 -12.42 -5.58 0.78
N LYS A 58 -12.30 -4.25 1.00
CA LYS A 58 -12.86 -3.24 0.08
C LYS A 58 -12.25 -3.37 -1.32
N SER A 59 -10.93 -3.55 -1.40
CA SER A 59 -10.19 -3.69 -2.66
C SER A 59 -10.60 -4.94 -3.42
N ALA A 60 -10.69 -6.08 -2.73
CA ALA A 60 -11.16 -7.34 -3.27
C ALA A 60 -12.60 -7.24 -3.79
N LYS A 61 -13.48 -6.53 -3.07
CA LYS A 61 -14.87 -6.29 -3.50
C LYS A 61 -14.93 -5.46 -4.79
N ILE A 62 -14.21 -4.34 -4.85
CA ILE A 62 -14.19 -3.45 -6.03
C ILE A 62 -13.67 -4.21 -7.26
N LEU A 63 -12.56 -4.95 -7.12
CA LEU A 63 -11.97 -5.71 -8.22
C LEU A 63 -12.63 -7.07 -8.45
N LYS A 64 -13.67 -7.44 -7.69
CA LYS A 64 -14.35 -8.74 -7.77
C LYS A 64 -13.38 -9.93 -7.63
N ILE A 65 -12.36 -9.82 -6.77
CA ILE A 65 -11.40 -10.90 -6.48
C ILE A 65 -11.88 -11.65 -5.23
N LYS A 66 -12.10 -12.97 -5.35
CA LYS A 66 -12.52 -13.81 -4.22
C LYS A 66 -11.32 -14.12 -3.33
N ILE A 67 -11.24 -13.48 -2.17
CA ILE A 67 -10.18 -13.71 -1.17
C ILE A 67 -10.65 -14.66 -0.06
N PRO A 68 -9.74 -15.42 0.58
CA PRO A 68 -10.08 -16.22 1.74
C PRO A 68 -10.44 -15.34 2.95
N ASN A 69 -11.01 -15.96 3.98
CA ASN A 69 -11.40 -15.26 5.20
C ASN A 69 -10.18 -14.70 5.97
N LYS A 70 -10.47 -13.84 6.97
CA LYS A 70 -9.46 -13.16 7.80
C LYS A 70 -8.50 -14.11 8.51
N ASN A 71 -8.94 -15.30 8.88
CA ASN A 71 -8.13 -16.24 9.66
C ASN A 71 -6.95 -16.77 8.84
N ILE A 72 -7.15 -17.02 7.54
CA ILE A 72 -6.06 -17.42 6.64
C ILE A 72 -4.99 -16.33 6.54
N PHE A 73 -5.38 -15.05 6.42
CA PHE A 73 -4.42 -13.94 6.41
C PHE A 73 -3.67 -13.82 7.75
N ALA A 74 -4.36 -14.04 8.87
CA ALA A 74 -3.74 -14.03 10.20
C ALA A 74 -2.75 -15.20 10.36
N GLU A 75 -3.08 -16.39 9.86
CA GLU A 75 -2.20 -17.56 9.83
C GLU A 75 -0.94 -17.27 9.00
N TYR A 76 -1.10 -16.74 7.78
CA TYR A 76 0.02 -16.43 6.89
C TYR A 76 0.94 -15.37 7.49
N LYS A 77 0.36 -14.31 8.08
CA LYS A 77 1.08 -13.30 8.83
C LYS A 77 1.90 -13.93 9.97
N LYS A 78 1.26 -14.74 10.83
CA LYS A 78 1.95 -15.41 11.95
C LYS A 78 3.09 -16.29 11.44
N LYS A 79 2.82 -17.10 10.41
CA LYS A 79 3.77 -18.06 9.83
C LYS A 79 5.04 -17.37 9.30
N ILE A 80 4.89 -16.32 8.48
CA ILE A 80 6.05 -15.64 7.89
C ILE A 80 6.85 -14.85 8.93
N LEU A 81 6.17 -14.18 9.87
CA LEU A 81 6.83 -13.38 10.91
C LEU A 81 7.52 -14.24 11.98
N THR A 82 6.99 -15.42 12.32
CA THR A 82 7.70 -16.39 13.16
C THR A 82 9.01 -16.86 12.52
N VAL A 83 9.04 -17.05 11.19
CA VAL A 83 10.29 -17.39 10.49
C VAL A 83 11.25 -16.20 10.44
N ALA A 84 10.75 -14.98 10.28
CA ALA A 84 11.56 -13.76 10.35
C ALA A 84 12.28 -13.65 11.70
N GLN A 85 11.56 -13.89 12.81
CA GLN A 85 12.15 -13.87 14.15
C GLN A 85 13.20 -14.95 14.37
N LYS A 86 12.98 -16.18 13.89
CA LYS A 86 13.99 -17.26 13.93
C LYS A 86 15.28 -16.88 13.18
N LYS A 87 15.17 -15.95 12.22
CA LYS A 87 16.30 -15.37 11.48
C LYS A 87 16.82 -14.06 12.09
N LYS A 88 16.45 -13.74 13.33
CA LYS A 88 16.83 -12.52 14.06
C LYS A 88 16.38 -11.23 13.36
N ILE A 89 15.29 -11.28 12.60
CA ILE A 89 14.63 -10.09 12.04
C ILE A 89 13.48 -9.76 12.98
N TYR A 90 13.54 -8.58 13.61
CA TYR A 90 12.57 -8.13 14.60
C TYR A 90 11.78 -6.92 14.15
N GLU A 91 12.12 -6.29 13.02
CA GLU A 91 11.38 -5.15 12.51
C GLU A 91 11.52 -5.03 11.00
N GLY A 92 10.57 -4.34 10.39
CA GLY A 92 10.65 -3.94 8.99
C GLY A 92 9.29 -3.71 8.36
N ILE A 93 9.18 -4.05 7.08
CA ILE A 93 7.96 -3.91 6.29
C ILE A 93 7.40 -5.28 5.93
N LEU A 94 6.12 -5.47 6.21
CA LEU A 94 5.31 -6.55 5.67
C LEU A 94 4.55 -6.01 4.46
N LYS A 95 4.82 -6.56 3.29
CA LYS A 95 4.07 -6.29 2.06
C LYS A 95 3.16 -7.47 1.77
N ILE A 96 1.90 -7.19 1.44
CA ILE A 96 0.96 -8.20 0.93
C ILE A 96 0.60 -7.80 -0.49
N ILE A 97 0.74 -8.71 -1.45
CA ILE A 97 0.25 -8.54 -2.82
C ILE A 97 -0.85 -9.58 -3.05
N ILE A 98 -1.98 -9.16 -3.59
CA ILE A 98 -3.08 -10.02 -3.98
C ILE A 98 -3.36 -9.78 -5.45
N THR A 99 -3.24 -10.83 -6.26
CA THR A 99 -3.61 -10.80 -7.69
C THR A 99 -4.84 -11.66 -7.91
N ARG A 100 -5.51 -11.49 -9.06
CA ARG A 100 -6.59 -12.42 -9.47
C ARG A 100 -6.10 -13.86 -9.66
N GLY A 101 -4.79 -14.05 -9.80
CA GLY A 101 -4.12 -15.33 -9.94
C GLY A 101 -3.81 -15.70 -11.39
N VAL A 102 -3.52 -16.99 -11.59
CA VAL A 102 -3.16 -17.56 -12.88
C VAL A 102 -4.39 -17.90 -13.70
N GLY A 103 -4.45 -17.46 -14.95
CA GLY A 103 -5.45 -17.94 -15.90
C GLY A 103 -5.98 -16.89 -16.88
N GLY A 104 -6.76 -17.40 -17.84
CA GLY A 104 -7.35 -16.64 -18.95
C GLY A 104 -6.33 -16.15 -19.99
N ARG A 105 -6.85 -15.67 -21.11
CA ARG A 105 -6.13 -14.84 -22.09
C ARG A 105 -6.97 -13.60 -22.37
N GLY A 106 -6.32 -12.47 -22.61
CA GLY A 106 -6.99 -11.19 -22.74
C GLY A 106 -7.59 -10.69 -21.42
N TYR A 107 -8.50 -9.73 -21.53
CA TYR A 107 -8.94 -8.91 -20.39
C TYR A 107 -10.08 -9.54 -19.56
N SER A 108 -10.88 -10.44 -20.13
CA SER A 108 -11.91 -11.17 -19.37
C SER A 108 -11.29 -12.14 -18.36
N TYR A 109 -12.06 -12.48 -17.34
CA TYR A 109 -11.63 -13.43 -16.30
C TYR A 109 -12.78 -14.35 -15.88
N GLU A 110 -12.41 -15.57 -15.47
CA GLU A 110 -13.36 -16.55 -14.96
C GLU A 110 -13.71 -16.27 -13.50
N SER A 111 -14.96 -16.56 -13.11
CA SER A 111 -15.47 -16.23 -11.77
C SER A 111 -14.93 -17.15 -10.66
N ASN A 112 -14.34 -18.28 -11.01
CA ASN A 112 -13.78 -19.31 -10.12
C ASN A 112 -12.25 -19.22 -9.97
N MET A 113 -11.61 -18.20 -10.56
CA MET A 113 -10.17 -17.99 -10.44
C MET A 113 -9.74 -17.92 -8.97
N LYS A 114 -8.58 -18.52 -8.67
CA LYS A 114 -7.99 -18.53 -7.33
C LYS A 114 -6.94 -17.43 -7.24
N PRO A 115 -7.05 -16.48 -6.28
CA PRO A 115 -6.08 -15.41 -6.17
C PRO A 115 -4.69 -15.93 -5.81
N THR A 116 -3.67 -15.22 -6.25
CA THR A 116 -2.31 -15.38 -5.70
C THR A 116 -2.13 -14.38 -4.57
N ILE A 117 -1.87 -14.88 -3.36
CA ILE A 117 -1.67 -14.08 -2.15
C ILE A 117 -0.21 -14.24 -1.71
N ILE A 118 0.52 -13.14 -1.76
CA ILE A 118 1.97 -13.08 -1.56
C ILE A 118 2.24 -12.21 -0.33
N PHE A 119 2.85 -12.79 0.69
CA PHE A 119 3.41 -12.06 1.82
C PHE A 119 4.92 -11.94 1.63
N ILE A 120 5.46 -10.74 1.82
CA ILE A 120 6.89 -10.44 1.67
C ILE A 120 7.35 -9.67 2.90
N VAL A 121 8.44 -10.12 3.54
CA VAL A 121 9.09 -9.39 4.63
C VAL A 121 10.37 -8.73 4.12
N PHE A 122 10.42 -7.41 4.26
CA PHE A 122 11.63 -6.61 4.04
C PHE A 122 12.21 -6.24 5.41
N PRO A 123 13.41 -6.74 5.77
CA PRO A 123 14.04 -6.47 7.07
C PRO A 123 14.57 -5.04 7.17
N ASN A 124 14.73 -4.54 8.40
CA ASN A 124 15.46 -3.30 8.75
C ASN A 124 14.97 -2.05 8.01
N ALA A 125 13.71 -2.06 7.58
CA ALA A 125 13.06 -0.95 6.90
C ALA A 125 12.33 -0.07 7.93
N THR A 126 13.06 0.44 8.92
CA THR A 126 12.53 1.42 9.86
C THR A 126 12.57 2.81 9.26
N SER A 127 11.43 3.50 9.31
CA SER A 127 11.37 4.92 9.00
C SER A 127 12.15 5.68 10.08
N LYS A 128 13.29 6.26 9.71
CA LYS A 128 13.95 7.28 10.53
C LYS A 128 12.99 8.46 10.70
N ARG A 129 13.05 9.14 11.84
CA ARG A 129 12.32 10.41 12.02
C ARG A 129 12.84 11.38 10.96
N ILE A 130 11.92 11.91 10.16
CA ILE A 130 12.21 12.93 9.15
C ILE A 130 11.67 14.25 9.67
N GLU A 131 12.53 15.25 9.84
CA GLU A 131 12.14 16.57 10.35
C GLU A 131 11.51 17.43 9.25
N SER A 132 12.15 17.47 8.08
CA SER A 132 11.68 18.20 6.91
C SER A 132 12.10 17.50 5.62
N VAL A 133 11.39 17.84 4.53
CA VAL A 133 11.59 17.20 3.23
C VAL A 133 11.49 18.23 2.12
N ASN A 134 12.32 18.08 1.08
CA ASN A 134 12.12 18.82 -0.17
C ASN A 134 11.18 18.04 -1.07
N VAL A 135 10.25 18.76 -1.69
CA VAL A 135 9.27 18.20 -2.61
C VAL A 135 9.34 18.89 -3.97
N LYS A 136 8.86 18.24 -5.02
CA LYS A 136 8.81 18.79 -6.38
C LYS A 136 7.47 18.47 -7.03
N PHE A 137 6.86 19.43 -7.73
CA PHE A 137 5.71 19.16 -8.57
C PHE A 137 6.11 18.32 -9.79
N CYS A 138 5.39 17.22 -10.00
CA CYS A 138 5.61 16.31 -11.12
C CYS A 138 4.92 16.85 -12.38
N LYS A 139 5.54 16.64 -13.54
CA LYS A 139 4.92 16.90 -14.85
C LYS A 139 4.00 15.75 -15.27
N SER A 140 4.32 14.52 -14.84
CA SER A 140 3.48 13.34 -15.08
C SER A 140 2.15 13.46 -14.35
N ALA A 141 1.07 13.19 -15.06
CA ALA A 141 -0.27 13.09 -14.50
C ALA A 141 -0.50 11.75 -13.78
N ILE A 142 -1.49 11.73 -12.90
CA ILE A 142 -2.07 10.51 -12.33
C ILE A 142 -3.38 10.18 -13.06
N SER A 143 -3.63 8.91 -13.31
CA SER A 143 -4.90 8.47 -13.92
C SER A 143 -6.10 8.89 -13.07
N ASP A 144 -7.08 9.53 -13.71
CA ASP A 144 -8.38 9.83 -13.14
C ASP A 144 -9.35 8.68 -13.47
N ASN A 145 -9.80 7.98 -12.43
CA ASN A 145 -10.78 6.92 -12.55
C ASN A 145 -11.50 6.71 -11.22
N ALA A 146 -12.72 7.27 -11.13
CA ALA A 146 -13.55 7.21 -9.94
C ALA A 146 -13.87 5.77 -9.49
N ASP A 147 -13.98 4.80 -10.41
CA ASP A 147 -14.36 3.41 -10.09
C ASP A 147 -13.28 2.67 -9.28
N ILE A 148 -12.02 3.07 -9.45
CA ILE A 148 -10.87 2.50 -8.74
C ILE A 148 -10.16 3.53 -7.87
N SER A 149 -10.75 4.72 -7.69
CA SER A 149 -10.17 5.75 -6.85
C SER A 149 -10.08 5.30 -5.38
N GLY A 150 -9.02 5.72 -4.71
CA GLY A 150 -8.70 5.33 -3.35
C GLY A 150 -8.12 3.91 -3.21
N LEU A 151 -8.07 3.13 -4.29
CA LEU A 151 -7.55 1.76 -4.30
C LEU A 151 -6.02 1.75 -4.41
N LYS A 152 -5.35 0.88 -3.64
CA LYS A 152 -3.90 0.63 -3.77
C LYS A 152 -3.62 -0.53 -4.74
N HIS A 153 -4.07 -0.37 -5.99
CA HIS A 153 -3.95 -1.38 -7.06
C HIS A 153 -2.52 -1.51 -7.62
N LEU A 154 -2.25 -2.55 -8.41
CA LEU A 154 -0.92 -2.82 -8.98
C LEU A 154 -0.55 -1.92 -10.17
N ASN A 155 -1.51 -1.28 -10.84
CA ASN A 155 -1.24 -0.32 -11.92
C ASN A 155 -0.62 0.99 -11.39
N ARG A 156 0.66 0.96 -11.01
CA ARG A 156 1.40 2.08 -10.41
C ARG A 156 2.37 2.75 -11.38
N LEU A 157 2.16 2.57 -12.69
CA LEU A 157 3.06 3.11 -13.70
C LEU A 157 3.11 4.64 -13.67
N ASP A 158 2.00 5.32 -13.36
CA ASP A 158 1.96 6.77 -13.17
C ASP A 158 2.90 7.22 -12.06
N SER A 159 2.85 6.56 -10.90
CA SER A 159 3.76 6.81 -9.78
C SER A 159 5.21 6.52 -10.14
N VAL A 160 5.48 5.46 -10.91
CA VAL A 160 6.84 5.13 -11.39
C VAL A 160 7.37 6.24 -12.30
N ARG A 161 6.58 6.68 -13.30
CA ARG A 161 6.96 7.75 -14.22
C ARG A 161 7.22 9.06 -13.50
N ALA A 162 6.31 9.46 -12.60
CA ALA A 162 6.45 10.66 -11.79
C ALA A 162 7.69 10.60 -10.90
N ARG A 163 8.02 9.43 -10.33
CA ARG A 163 9.22 9.25 -9.53
C ARG A 163 10.51 9.36 -10.34
N SER A 164 10.50 8.89 -11.58
CA SER A 164 11.65 9.00 -12.49
C SER A 164 12.02 10.46 -12.82
N GLU A 165 11.13 11.43 -12.59
CA GLU A 165 11.43 12.86 -12.73
C GLU A 165 12.32 13.42 -11.59
N LEU A 166 12.45 12.68 -10.49
CA LEU A 166 13.19 13.09 -9.29
C LEU A 166 14.64 12.62 -9.39
N LYS A 167 15.40 13.22 -10.32
CA LYS A 167 16.81 12.90 -10.53
C LYS A 167 17.71 13.27 -9.34
N ASN A 168 17.31 14.26 -8.55
CA ASN A 168 18.07 14.76 -7.41
C ASN A 168 17.68 14.00 -6.14
N LYS A 169 18.63 13.28 -5.52
CA LYS A 169 18.44 12.54 -4.27
C LYS A 169 18.07 13.43 -3.06
N LYS A 170 18.23 14.75 -3.15
CA LYS A 170 17.77 15.70 -2.12
C LYS A 170 16.26 15.93 -2.15
N ILE A 171 15.58 15.60 -3.25
CA ILE A 171 14.11 15.67 -3.35
C ILE A 171 13.56 14.37 -2.78
N PHE A 172 12.86 14.49 -1.67
CA PHE A 172 12.27 13.35 -0.97
C PHE A 172 11.00 12.87 -1.67
N GLU A 173 10.12 13.79 -2.10
CA GLU A 173 8.81 13.44 -2.64
C GLU A 173 8.44 14.26 -3.89
N GLY A 174 7.58 13.67 -4.74
CA GLY A 174 7.00 14.32 -5.91
C GLY A 174 5.52 14.53 -5.65
N ILE A 175 4.96 15.65 -6.07
CA ILE A 175 3.55 16.01 -5.87
C ILE A 175 2.84 15.96 -7.21
N PHE A 176 1.76 15.19 -7.27
CA PHE A 176 0.80 15.21 -8.38
C PHE A 176 -0.14 16.40 -8.26
N THR A 177 -0.45 16.98 -9.41
CA THR A 177 -1.50 17.99 -9.59
C THR A 177 -2.48 17.53 -10.67
N ASP A 178 -3.71 18.04 -10.63
CA ASP A 178 -4.66 17.91 -11.74
C ASP A 178 -4.39 18.94 -12.86
N ASN A 179 -5.22 18.94 -13.89
CA ASN A 179 -5.11 19.86 -15.04
C ASN A 179 -5.36 21.34 -14.66
N ASN A 180 -5.94 21.60 -13.49
CA ASN A 180 -6.18 22.95 -12.96
C ASN A 180 -5.12 23.33 -11.90
N GLU A 181 -4.00 22.59 -11.85
CA GLU A 181 -2.91 22.76 -10.88
C GLU A 181 -3.32 22.53 -9.41
N ASN A 182 -4.47 21.91 -9.14
CA ASN A 182 -4.83 21.53 -7.77
C ASN A 182 -3.99 20.36 -7.30
N ILE A 183 -3.53 20.43 -6.06
CA ILE A 183 -2.72 19.37 -5.44
C ILE A 183 -3.57 18.13 -5.16
N LEU A 184 -3.08 16.95 -5.55
CA LEU A 184 -3.77 15.67 -5.37
C LEU A 184 -3.13 14.81 -4.27
N GLU A 185 -1.96 14.24 -4.52
CA GLU A 185 -1.20 13.44 -3.56
C GLU A 185 0.28 13.44 -3.91
N GLY A 186 1.11 12.88 -3.04
CA GLY A 186 2.49 12.57 -3.40
C GLY A 186 2.58 11.27 -4.20
N THR A 187 3.72 11.00 -4.85
CA THR A 187 3.88 9.77 -5.65
C THR A 187 3.78 8.48 -4.83
N MET A 188 4.01 8.55 -3.51
CA MET A 188 3.85 7.43 -2.57
C MET A 188 3.23 7.84 -1.22
N THR A 189 2.68 9.04 -1.10
CA THR A 189 2.18 9.63 0.16
C THR A 189 0.86 10.38 -0.06
N ASN A 190 0.00 10.44 0.95
CA ASN A 190 -1.04 11.48 0.97
C ASN A 190 -0.47 12.78 1.55
N ILE A 191 -1.07 13.92 1.22
CA ILE A 191 -0.62 15.24 1.66
C ILE A 191 -1.66 15.93 2.54
N PHE A 192 -1.18 16.69 3.51
CA PHE A 192 -1.98 17.49 4.43
C PHE A 192 -1.36 18.87 4.59
N PHE A 193 -2.21 19.87 4.81
CA PHE A 193 -1.84 21.26 5.06
C PHE A 193 -2.48 21.71 6.37
N VAL A 194 -1.77 22.55 7.12
CA VAL A 194 -2.32 23.21 8.31
C VAL A 194 -2.43 24.70 8.00
N LYS A 195 -3.64 25.25 8.12
CA LYS A 195 -3.91 26.68 7.94
C LYS A 195 -4.92 27.14 8.97
N ASN A 196 -4.60 28.18 9.75
CA ASN A 196 -5.51 28.81 10.72
C ASN A 196 -6.27 27.77 11.59
N LYS A 197 -5.54 26.88 12.28
CA LYS A 197 -6.07 25.77 13.10
C LYS A 197 -6.92 24.73 12.36
N SER A 198 -6.98 24.78 11.04
CA SER A 198 -7.68 23.81 10.20
C SER A 198 -6.69 22.85 9.55
N LEU A 199 -7.07 21.58 9.46
CA LEU A 199 -6.34 20.56 8.73
C LEU A 199 -7.02 20.33 7.38
N VAL A 200 -6.28 20.56 6.29
CA VAL A 200 -6.79 20.44 4.92
C VAL A 200 -6.08 19.29 4.22
N THR A 201 -6.81 18.47 3.48
CA THR A 201 -6.23 17.42 2.62
C THR A 201 -7.02 17.31 1.32
N PRO A 202 -6.38 16.92 0.21
CA PRO A 202 -7.10 16.69 -1.02
C PRO A 202 -8.16 15.58 -0.92
N SER A 203 -9.22 15.74 -1.71
CA SER A 203 -10.23 14.74 -2.00
C SER A 203 -9.62 13.61 -2.83
N ILE A 204 -10.13 12.40 -2.61
CA ILE A 204 -9.72 11.17 -3.32
C ILE A 204 -10.89 10.59 -4.10
N LYS A 205 -11.80 11.44 -4.59
CA LYS A 205 -13.00 10.99 -5.31
C LYS A 205 -12.68 10.51 -6.74
N SER A 206 -11.75 11.19 -7.42
CA SER A 206 -11.35 10.93 -8.81
C SER A 206 -10.06 10.11 -8.92
N SER A 207 -9.11 10.36 -8.02
CA SER A 207 -7.80 9.69 -8.04
C SER A 207 -7.19 9.51 -6.65
N GLY A 208 -6.02 8.86 -6.63
CA GLY A 208 -5.18 8.69 -5.46
C GLY A 208 -5.51 7.47 -4.60
N ILE A 209 -4.85 7.35 -3.46
CA ILE A 209 -5.01 6.22 -2.52
C ILE A 209 -5.68 6.68 -1.23
N ASN A 210 -6.69 5.94 -0.76
CA ASN A 210 -7.22 6.11 0.59
C ASN A 210 -6.22 5.51 1.61
N GLY A 211 -5.18 6.27 1.94
CA GLY A 211 -4.11 5.83 2.82
C GLY A 211 -4.60 5.49 4.22
N ILE A 212 -4.05 4.43 4.82
CA ILE A 212 -4.34 4.08 6.21
C ILE A 212 -3.88 5.20 7.16
N MET A 213 -2.71 5.79 6.92
CA MET A 213 -2.25 6.94 7.71
C MET A 213 -3.09 8.19 7.47
N ARG A 214 -3.60 8.41 6.25
CA ARG A 214 -4.58 9.47 5.99
C ARG A 214 -5.83 9.29 6.84
N GLU A 215 -6.40 8.08 6.87
CA GLU A 215 -7.55 7.74 7.71
C GLU A 215 -7.27 7.97 9.20
N VAL A 216 -6.09 7.56 9.68
CA VAL A 216 -5.66 7.77 11.08
C VAL A 216 -5.57 9.26 11.39
N ILE A 217 -4.88 10.05 10.55
CA ILE A 217 -4.73 11.50 10.73
C ILE A 217 -6.09 12.20 10.72
N LEU A 218 -7.01 11.84 9.83
CA LEU A 218 -8.35 12.42 9.78
C LEU A 218 -9.20 12.11 11.03
N VAL A 219 -8.99 10.94 11.66
CA VAL A 219 -9.69 10.58 12.91
C VAL A 219 -9.09 11.31 14.10
N TYR A 220 -7.77 11.25 14.29
CA TYR A 220 -7.11 11.82 15.47
C TYR A 220 -6.91 13.33 15.36
N GLY A 221 -6.81 13.87 14.16
CA GLY A 221 -6.65 15.30 13.90
C GLY A 221 -7.79 16.14 14.50
N LYS A 222 -8.99 15.56 14.66
CA LYS A 222 -10.14 16.23 15.31
C LYS A 222 -9.88 16.66 16.75
N LYS A 223 -8.86 16.08 17.41
CA LYS A 223 -8.43 16.49 18.75
C LYS A 223 -7.56 17.75 18.77
N PHE A 224 -6.97 18.10 17.62
CA PHE A 224 -5.93 19.14 17.53
C PHE A 224 -6.36 20.31 16.64
N PHE A 225 -7.25 20.08 15.69
CA PHE A 225 -7.70 21.06 14.71
C PHE A 225 -9.18 21.38 14.91
N THR A 226 -9.54 22.66 14.77
CA THR A 226 -10.93 23.14 14.90
C THR A 226 -11.80 22.64 13.74
N GLU A 227 -11.19 22.43 12.58
CA GLU A 227 -11.85 21.98 11.37
C GLU A 227 -10.96 20.99 10.61
N ILE A 228 -11.60 20.00 9.97
CA ILE A 228 -10.96 19.12 8.99
C ILE A 228 -11.68 19.31 7.65
N VAL A 229 -10.95 19.77 6.66
CA VAL A 229 -11.47 20.10 5.33
C VAL A 229 -10.90 19.12 4.30
N ILE A 230 -11.79 18.47 3.55
CA ILE A 230 -11.42 17.65 2.40
C ILE A 230 -11.83 18.44 1.15
N ARG A 231 -10.85 18.81 0.31
CA ARG A 231 -11.06 19.60 -0.92
C ARG A 231 -10.68 18.81 -2.14
#